data_AF-K9RAW6-F1
#
_entry.id   AF-K9RAW6-F1
#
_cell.length_a   1.000
_cell.length_b   1.000
_cell.length_c   1.000
_cell.angle_alpha   90.00
_cell.angle_beta   90.00
_cell.angle_gamma   90.00
#
_symmetry.space_group_name_H-M   'P 1'
#
loop_
_entity.id
_entity.type
_entity.pdbx_description
1 polymer ?
#
loop_
_entity_poly.entity_id
_entity_poly.type
_entity_poly.pdbx_seq_one_letter_code
_entity_poly.pdbx_strand_id
1 'polypeptide(L)'
;MKLLTPEQKALIPLYKQKWREIMLSIESIDKREVTQIIKQIYALIGCAEPKIIFFDSPYALAKYITQREIYENYYYNNMTAIHNFCKLDGRSLGEQISVWSKRLEQIINVPFGLQIDFELHSKKQQILSLLHEEITKQLIKEICYCDFYDDFDLDKLGIDCLSRYYGWYDFCIYEIKIENYSIVKFCLDIHKQCDRFFAFPDSCLVHNRPQQILFDEQGNLHAEDKPAIQYNDGFCIYASHGVRIPQEY
;
A
#
# COMPACT_ATOMS: atom_id res chain seq x y z
N MET A 1 -6.43 26.61 -16.80
CA MET A 1 -7.05 25.27 -16.68
C MET A 1 -7.05 24.58 -18.03
N LYS A 2 -6.38 23.43 -18.12
CA LYS A 2 -6.22 22.59 -19.32
C LYS A 2 -7.33 21.54 -19.34
N LEU A 3 -8.00 21.38 -20.47
CA LEU A 3 -8.94 20.28 -20.72
C LEU A 3 -8.17 19.13 -21.37
N LEU A 4 -8.51 17.89 -21.02
CA LEU A 4 -7.93 16.70 -21.65
C LEU A 4 -8.43 16.58 -23.10
N THR A 5 -7.53 16.25 -24.02
CA THR A 5 -7.89 15.95 -25.42
C THR A 5 -8.68 14.64 -25.51
N PRO A 6 -9.45 14.40 -26.59
CA PRO A 6 -10.12 13.13 -26.82
C PRO A 6 -9.17 11.91 -26.76
N GLU A 7 -7.96 12.06 -27.32
CA GLU A 7 -6.93 11.02 -27.33
C GLU A 7 -6.45 10.74 -25.91
N GLN A 8 -6.19 11.78 -25.11
CA GLN A 8 -5.82 11.63 -23.70
C GLN A 8 -6.92 10.95 -22.88
N LYS A 9 -8.19 11.31 -23.11
CA LYS A 9 -9.32 10.68 -22.43
C LYS A 9 -9.45 9.19 -22.78
N ALA A 10 -9.15 8.81 -24.02
CA ALA A 10 -9.19 7.42 -24.47
C ALA A 10 -8.13 6.53 -23.80
N LEU A 11 -7.05 7.10 -23.24
CA LEU A 11 -6.01 6.36 -22.53
C LEU A 11 -6.36 6.05 -21.07
N ILE A 12 -7.30 6.79 -20.48
CA ILE A 12 -7.67 6.66 -19.06
C ILE A 12 -8.04 5.20 -18.67
N PRO A 13 -8.87 4.47 -19.44
CA PRO A 13 -9.19 3.07 -19.11
C PRO A 13 -7.97 2.14 -19.10
N LEU A 14 -6.96 2.42 -19.93
CA LEU A 14 -5.73 1.61 -20.01
C LEU A 14 -4.88 1.78 -18.73
N TYR A 15 -4.79 3.00 -18.20
CA TYR A 15 -4.11 3.24 -16.92
C TYR A 15 -4.87 2.60 -15.76
N LYS A 16 -6.22 2.63 -15.77
CA LYS A 16 -7.04 1.90 -14.78
C LYS A 16 -6.74 0.40 -14.80
N GLN A 17 -6.74 -0.20 -15.98
CA GLN A 17 -6.47 -1.63 -16.13
C GLN A 17 -5.04 -1.97 -15.68
N LYS A 18 -4.04 -1.21 -16.14
CA LYS A 18 -2.63 -1.38 -15.75
C LYS A 18 -2.46 -1.40 -14.23
N TRP A 19 -3.06 -0.45 -13.52
CA TRP A 19 -2.91 -0.38 -12.07
C TRP A 19 -3.75 -1.41 -11.32
N ARG A 20 -4.87 -1.87 -11.90
CA ARG A 20 -5.57 -3.04 -11.38
C ARG A 20 -4.70 -4.30 -11.43
N GLU A 21 -3.99 -4.53 -12.54
CA GLU A 21 -3.09 -5.68 -12.70
C GLU A 21 -1.90 -5.61 -11.73
N ILE A 22 -1.29 -4.43 -11.57
CA ILE A 22 -0.19 -4.23 -10.61
C ILE A 22 -0.62 -4.53 -9.17
N MET A 23 -1.77 -4.00 -8.75
CA MET A 23 -2.24 -4.08 -7.36
C MET A 23 -2.79 -5.47 -7.00
N LEU A 24 -3.22 -6.25 -8.00
CA LEU A 24 -3.69 -7.63 -7.83
C LEU A 24 -2.63 -8.65 -8.24
N SER A 25 -1.40 -8.20 -8.51
CA SER A 25 -0.32 -9.10 -8.89
C SER A 25 -0.03 -10.09 -7.77
N ILE A 26 0.23 -11.33 -8.17
CA ILE A 26 0.70 -12.42 -7.30
C ILE A 26 2.16 -12.78 -7.63
N GLU A 27 2.80 -12.00 -8.51
CA GLU A 27 4.20 -12.21 -8.85
C GLU A 27 5.08 -11.90 -7.65
N SER A 28 6.01 -12.81 -7.39
CA SER A 28 7.00 -12.67 -6.31
C SER A 28 7.79 -11.38 -6.47
N ILE A 29 8.04 -10.70 -5.36
CA ILE A 29 8.83 -9.46 -5.36
C ILE A 29 10.27 -9.72 -5.81
N ASP A 30 10.81 -8.85 -6.68
CA ASP A 30 12.25 -8.80 -6.90
C ASP A 30 12.90 -8.03 -5.74
N LYS A 31 13.46 -8.79 -4.79
CA LYS A 31 14.12 -8.21 -3.60
C LYS A 31 15.27 -7.26 -3.95
N ARG A 32 15.96 -7.45 -5.09
CA ARG A 32 17.06 -6.57 -5.53
C ARG A 32 16.50 -5.24 -6.02
N GLU A 33 15.47 -5.27 -6.85
CA GLU A 33 14.83 -4.06 -7.37
C GLU A 33 14.16 -3.26 -6.25
N VAL A 34 13.40 -3.92 -5.37
CA VAL A 34 12.80 -3.30 -4.18
C VAL A 34 13.87 -2.65 -3.30
N THR A 35 14.98 -3.35 -3.06
CA THR A 35 16.11 -2.82 -2.29
C THR A 35 16.68 -1.56 -2.93
N GLN A 36 16.87 -1.56 -4.24
CA GLN A 36 17.41 -0.39 -4.96
C GLN A 36 16.47 0.81 -4.86
N ILE A 37 15.16 0.63 -5.08
CA ILE A 37 14.15 1.69 -4.99
C ILE A 37 14.11 2.28 -3.57
N ILE A 38 14.13 1.43 -2.54
CA ILE A 38 14.15 1.86 -1.14
C ILE A 38 15.43 2.66 -0.83
N LYS A 39 16.61 2.18 -1.22
CA LYS A 39 17.86 2.92 -0.97
C LYS A 39 17.86 4.28 -1.66
N GLN A 40 17.34 4.36 -2.88
CA GLN A 40 17.23 5.61 -3.63
C GLN A 40 16.35 6.64 -2.92
N ILE A 41 15.20 6.23 -2.36
CA ILE A 41 14.35 7.18 -1.65
C ILE A 41 14.97 7.64 -0.32
N TYR A 42 15.61 6.73 0.43
CA TYR A 42 16.28 7.11 1.68
C TYR A 42 17.42 8.11 1.42
N ALA A 43 18.18 7.91 0.34
CA ALA A 43 19.18 8.89 -0.09
C ALA A 43 18.56 10.22 -0.51
N LEU A 44 17.45 10.19 -1.27
CA LEU A 44 16.75 11.40 -1.74
C LEU A 44 16.23 12.25 -0.58
N ILE A 45 15.70 11.60 0.47
CA ILE A 45 15.14 12.27 1.65
C ILE A 45 16.20 12.60 2.72
N GLY A 46 17.49 12.33 2.45
CA GLY A 46 18.59 12.66 3.36
C GLY A 46 18.74 11.74 4.58
N CYS A 47 18.17 10.53 4.53
CA CYS A 47 18.32 9.52 5.56
C CYS A 47 19.55 8.64 5.31
N ALA A 48 20.04 8.00 6.39
CA ALA A 48 21.03 6.94 6.26
C ALA A 48 20.46 5.75 5.47
N GLU A 49 21.34 4.93 4.89
CA GLU A 49 20.91 3.71 4.23
C GLU A 49 20.19 2.77 5.23
N PRO A 50 18.96 2.29 4.92
CA PRO A 50 18.19 1.49 5.86
C PRO A 50 18.60 0.02 5.87
N LYS A 51 18.39 -0.62 7.02
CA LYS A 51 18.26 -2.08 7.09
C LYS A 51 16.92 -2.50 6.49
N ILE A 52 16.94 -3.21 5.37
CA ILE A 52 15.73 -3.71 4.71
C ILE A 52 15.43 -5.13 5.16
N ILE A 53 14.20 -5.37 5.64
CA ILE A 53 13.76 -6.68 6.15
C ILE A 53 12.56 -7.15 5.34
N PHE A 54 12.67 -8.34 4.77
CA PHE A 54 11.63 -8.97 3.97
C PHE A 54 10.88 -10.03 4.76
N PHE A 55 9.55 -10.00 4.68
CA PHE A 55 8.64 -10.96 5.29
C PHE A 55 7.84 -11.70 4.22
N ASP A 56 7.44 -12.94 4.50
CA ASP A 56 6.67 -13.75 3.55
C ASP A 56 5.17 -13.42 3.55
N SER A 57 4.67 -12.79 4.62
CA SER A 57 3.29 -12.33 4.76
C SER A 57 3.17 -11.05 5.58
N PRO A 58 2.04 -10.32 5.46
CA PRO A 58 1.73 -9.20 6.35
C PRO A 58 1.55 -9.65 7.81
N TYR A 59 1.16 -10.90 8.06
CA TYR A 59 1.08 -11.44 9.43
C TYR A 59 2.47 -11.55 10.08
N ALA A 60 3.44 -12.13 9.39
CA ALA A 60 4.82 -12.24 9.88
C ALA A 60 5.42 -10.85 10.17
N LEU A 61 5.16 -9.88 9.30
CA LEU A 61 5.56 -8.49 9.50
C LEU A 61 4.87 -7.87 10.72
N ALA A 62 3.55 -8.02 10.86
CA ALA A 62 2.80 -7.49 11.99
C ALA A 62 3.28 -8.08 13.32
N LYS A 63 3.52 -9.40 13.34
CA LYS A 63 4.09 -10.10 14.49
C LYS A 63 5.49 -9.60 14.86
N TYR A 64 6.31 -9.24 13.88
CA TYR A 64 7.61 -8.62 14.14
C TYR A 64 7.46 -7.23 14.78
N ILE A 65 6.54 -6.40 14.27
CA ILE A 65 6.29 -5.06 14.83
C ILE A 65 5.75 -5.12 16.27
N THR A 66 4.91 -6.11 16.58
CA THR A 66 4.24 -6.21 17.90
C THR A 66 5.12 -6.80 19.01
N GLN A 67 6.35 -7.22 18.72
CA GLN A 67 7.31 -7.58 19.76
C GLN A 67 7.68 -6.34 20.59
N ARG A 68 7.42 -6.39 21.91
CA ARG A 68 7.32 -5.26 22.87
C ARG A 68 8.32 -4.10 22.70
N GLU A 69 9.60 -4.36 22.46
CA GLU A 69 10.63 -3.31 22.33
C GLU A 69 10.47 -2.44 21.08
N ILE A 70 9.93 -3.01 19.99
CA ILE A 70 9.64 -2.28 18.76
C ILE A 70 8.37 -1.47 18.97
N TYR A 71 7.31 -2.06 19.54
CA TYR A 71 6.01 -1.39 19.72
C TYR A 71 6.04 -0.18 20.67
N GLU A 72 6.76 -0.24 21.80
CA GLU A 72 6.82 0.88 22.75
C GLU A 72 7.59 2.09 22.18
N ASN A 73 8.72 1.84 21.51
CA ASN A 73 9.43 2.87 20.74
C ASN A 73 8.61 3.34 19.54
N TYR A 74 7.78 2.46 18.97
CA TYR A 74 6.89 2.77 17.86
C TYR A 74 5.79 3.74 18.33
N TYR A 75 4.99 3.42 19.34
CA TYR A 75 3.83 4.25 19.72
C TYR A 75 4.24 5.65 20.23
N TYR A 76 5.33 5.75 20.99
CA TYR A 76 5.86 7.03 21.46
C TYR A 76 6.41 7.91 20.33
N ASN A 77 6.97 7.31 19.28
CA ASN A 77 7.54 8.05 18.17
C ASN A 77 6.59 8.19 16.97
N ASN A 78 5.52 7.39 16.80
CA ASN A 78 4.82 7.27 15.50
C ASN A 78 3.84 8.38 15.11
N MET A 79 3.34 9.18 16.05
CA MET A 79 2.72 10.44 15.65
C MET A 79 3.74 11.39 14.99
N THR A 80 5.04 11.16 15.20
CA THR A 80 6.13 11.93 14.62
C THR A 80 6.95 11.17 13.57
N ALA A 81 7.19 9.86 13.67
CA ALA A 81 8.15 9.12 12.84
C ALA A 81 7.65 8.93 11.40
N ILE A 82 6.40 8.50 11.17
CA ILE A 82 5.83 8.39 9.81
C ILE A 82 5.66 9.78 9.17
N HIS A 83 5.26 10.78 9.96
CA HIS A 83 5.17 12.18 9.49
C HIS A 83 6.55 12.80 9.22
N ASN A 84 7.60 12.36 9.92
CA ASN A 84 8.96 12.91 9.78
C ASN A 84 9.83 12.14 8.79
N PHE A 85 9.54 10.86 8.53
CA PHE A 85 10.39 9.97 7.72
C PHE A 85 10.58 10.50 6.30
N CYS A 86 9.59 11.22 5.77
CA CYS A 86 9.65 11.72 4.40
C CYS A 86 9.66 13.25 4.32
N LYS A 87 10.47 13.93 5.14
CA LYS A 87 10.70 15.37 4.99
C LYS A 87 11.64 15.68 3.82
N LEU A 88 11.15 15.62 2.58
CA LEU A 88 11.82 16.38 1.50
C LEU A 88 11.41 17.83 1.62
N ASP A 89 12.37 18.73 1.59
CA ASP A 89 12.15 20.18 1.71
C ASP A 89 11.35 20.60 2.97
N GLY A 90 11.45 19.82 4.05
CA GLY A 90 10.78 20.09 5.33
C GLY A 90 9.32 19.63 5.43
N ARG A 91 8.78 18.92 4.43
CA ARG A 91 7.38 18.41 4.39
C ARG A 91 7.32 16.90 4.30
N SER A 92 6.46 16.26 5.08
CA SER A 92 6.14 14.83 5.00
C SER A 92 5.73 14.37 3.58
N LEU A 93 5.79 13.06 3.33
CA LEU A 93 5.37 12.45 2.06
C LEU A 93 3.93 12.83 1.71
N GLY A 94 3.03 12.67 2.68
CA GLY A 94 1.61 13.01 2.52
C GLY A 94 1.40 14.49 2.19
N GLU A 95 2.16 15.40 2.82
CA GLU A 95 2.10 16.83 2.52
C GLU A 95 2.60 17.15 1.11
N GLN A 96 3.69 16.52 0.66
CA GLN A 96 4.19 16.73 -0.70
C GLN A 96 3.21 16.21 -1.75
N ILE A 97 2.63 15.04 -1.53
CA ILE A 97 1.58 14.48 -2.38
C ILE A 97 0.35 15.38 -2.41
N SER A 98 -0.07 15.91 -1.25
CA SER A 98 -1.19 16.83 -1.14
C SER A 98 -0.93 18.12 -1.91
N VAL A 99 0.27 18.70 -1.78
CA VAL A 99 0.67 19.90 -2.51
C VAL A 99 0.70 19.64 -4.01
N TRP A 100 1.28 18.52 -4.44
CA TRP A 100 1.33 18.15 -5.84
C TRP A 100 -0.08 17.90 -6.40
N SER A 101 -0.95 17.24 -5.64
CA SER A 101 -2.37 17.01 -5.99
C SER A 101 -3.14 18.31 -6.16
N LYS A 102 -3.00 19.27 -5.22
CA LYS A 102 -3.61 20.60 -5.35
C LYS A 102 -3.09 21.36 -6.57
N ARG A 103 -1.80 21.21 -6.90
CA ARG A 103 -1.23 21.79 -8.11
C ARG A 103 -1.83 21.16 -9.37
N LEU A 104 -2.02 19.84 -9.39
CA LEU A 104 -2.69 19.15 -10.49
C LEU A 104 -4.10 19.68 -10.72
N GLU A 105 -4.88 19.89 -9.65
CA GLU A 105 -6.25 20.45 -9.72
C GLU A 105 -6.29 21.84 -10.36
N GLN A 106 -5.27 22.68 -10.09
CA GLN A 106 -5.18 24.00 -10.71
C GLN A 106 -4.84 23.92 -12.21
N ILE A 107 -4.08 22.90 -12.61
CA ILE A 107 -3.64 22.72 -13.99
C ILE A 107 -4.75 22.06 -14.82
N ILE A 108 -5.43 21.06 -14.28
CA ILE A 108 -6.37 20.19 -15.00
C ILE A 108 -7.78 20.48 -14.50
N ASN A 109 -8.68 20.95 -15.37
CA ASN A 109 -10.10 21.14 -15.03
C ASN A 109 -10.85 19.82 -15.07
N VAL A 110 -10.46 18.90 -14.21
CA VAL A 110 -11.18 17.64 -14.00
C VAL A 110 -11.46 17.58 -12.51
N PRO A 111 -12.73 17.61 -12.08
CA PRO A 111 -13.04 17.37 -10.68
C PRO A 111 -12.40 16.05 -10.28
N PHE A 112 -11.71 16.05 -9.15
CA PHE A 112 -10.80 15.02 -8.61
C PHE A 112 -11.44 13.62 -8.38
N GLY A 113 -12.59 13.35 -8.99
CA GLY A 113 -13.42 12.17 -8.83
C GLY A 113 -14.08 11.73 -10.13
N LEU A 114 -13.32 11.60 -11.21
CA LEU A 114 -13.74 10.65 -12.26
C LEU A 114 -13.50 9.24 -11.72
N GLN A 115 -14.49 8.37 -11.91
CA GLN A 115 -14.67 6.98 -11.47
C GLN A 115 -13.51 5.98 -11.79
N ILE A 116 -12.34 6.49 -12.17
CA ILE A 116 -11.19 5.78 -12.68
C ILE A 116 -10.68 4.80 -11.62
N ASP A 117 -10.58 5.22 -10.36
CA ASP A 117 -9.95 4.40 -9.31
C ASP A 117 -10.86 4.06 -8.12
N PHE A 118 -12.13 4.50 -8.09
CA PHE A 118 -13.03 4.23 -6.94
C PHE A 118 -13.31 2.73 -6.74
N GLU A 119 -13.52 1.99 -7.83
CA GLU A 119 -13.71 0.54 -7.79
C GLU A 119 -12.44 -0.18 -7.31
N LEU A 120 -11.27 0.23 -7.80
CA LEU A 120 -9.98 -0.35 -7.41
C LEU A 120 -9.69 -0.06 -5.93
N HIS A 121 -9.96 1.16 -5.49
CA HIS A 121 -9.87 1.57 -4.10
C HIS A 121 -10.81 0.75 -3.22
N SER A 122 -12.08 0.61 -3.61
CA SER A 122 -13.07 -0.20 -2.86
C SER A 122 -12.61 -1.66 -2.70
N LYS A 123 -12.12 -2.28 -3.79
CA LYS A 123 -11.57 -3.63 -3.76
C LYS A 123 -10.34 -3.77 -2.87
N LYS A 124 -9.41 -2.81 -2.96
CA LYS A 124 -8.25 -2.78 -2.06
C LYS A 124 -8.69 -2.65 -0.61
N GLN A 125 -9.64 -1.78 -0.31
CA GLN A 125 -10.16 -1.59 1.04
C GLN A 125 -10.81 -2.86 1.59
N GLN A 126 -11.54 -3.62 0.76
CA GLN A 126 -12.06 -4.93 1.16
C GLN A 126 -10.93 -5.92 1.48
N ILE A 127 -9.89 -6.01 0.66
CA ILE A 127 -8.72 -6.88 0.92
C ILE A 127 -8.04 -6.47 2.24
N LEU A 128 -7.80 -5.18 2.44
CA LEU A 128 -7.14 -4.64 3.62
C LEU A 128 -7.96 -4.87 4.90
N SER A 129 -9.28 -4.68 4.86
CA SER A 129 -10.12 -4.91 6.03
C SER A 129 -10.11 -6.37 6.47
N LEU A 130 -10.14 -7.31 5.51
CA LEU A 130 -10.07 -8.74 5.77
C LEU A 130 -8.69 -9.18 6.29
N LEU A 131 -7.61 -8.60 5.75
CA LEU A 131 -6.24 -8.79 6.26
C LEU A 131 -6.10 -8.30 7.69
N HIS A 132 -6.55 -7.07 7.95
CA HIS A 132 -6.53 -6.48 9.28
C HIS A 132 -7.28 -7.37 10.28
N GLU A 133 -8.51 -7.77 9.93
CA GLU A 133 -9.34 -8.60 10.79
C GLU A 133 -8.64 -9.95 11.12
N GLU A 134 -8.07 -10.63 10.12
CA GLU A 134 -7.43 -11.93 10.34
C GLU A 134 -6.12 -11.83 11.13
N ILE A 135 -5.28 -10.85 10.81
CA ILE A 135 -4.02 -10.60 11.52
C ILE A 135 -4.30 -10.30 13.00
N THR A 136 -5.24 -9.39 13.27
CA THR A 136 -5.61 -9.02 14.64
C THR A 136 -6.11 -10.23 15.42
N LYS A 137 -6.97 -11.08 14.83
CA LYS A 137 -7.45 -12.30 15.50
C LYS A 137 -6.34 -13.30 15.79
N GLN A 138 -5.36 -13.48 14.89
CA GLN A 138 -4.25 -14.40 15.13
C GLN A 138 -3.27 -13.86 16.19
N LEU A 139 -2.95 -12.56 16.16
CA LEU A 139 -2.08 -11.92 17.15
C LEU A 139 -2.67 -11.99 18.56
N ILE A 140 -3.97 -11.75 18.73
CA ILE A 140 -4.66 -11.84 20.03
C ILE A 140 -4.54 -13.26 20.63
N LYS A 141 -4.65 -14.30 19.78
CA LYS A 141 -4.52 -15.70 20.22
C LYS A 141 -3.10 -16.05 20.67
N GLU A 142 -2.09 -15.58 19.94
CA GLU A 142 -0.69 -15.95 20.20
C GLU A 142 -0.06 -15.16 21.35
N ILE A 143 -0.37 -13.86 21.47
CA ILE A 143 0.36 -12.95 22.36
C ILE A 143 -0.34 -12.78 23.72
N CYS A 144 -1.53 -13.38 23.90
CA CYS A 144 -2.41 -13.25 25.07
C CYS A 144 -2.70 -11.78 25.42
N TYR A 145 -3.88 -11.31 24.96
CA TYR A 145 -4.57 -10.08 25.37
C TYR A 145 -3.68 -9.03 26.06
N CYS A 146 -3.09 -8.10 25.30
CA CYS A 146 -2.61 -6.86 25.89
C CYS A 146 -3.66 -5.77 25.65
N ASP A 147 -3.96 -4.99 26.69
CA ASP A 147 -4.90 -3.84 26.67
C ASP A 147 -4.48 -2.71 25.68
N PHE A 148 -3.46 -2.96 24.85
CA PHE A 148 -2.86 -2.03 23.89
C PHE A 148 -3.26 -2.28 22.42
N TYR A 149 -4.08 -3.30 22.14
CA TYR A 149 -4.44 -3.69 20.76
C TYR A 149 -5.59 -2.92 20.13
N ASP A 150 -6.38 -2.17 20.90
CA ASP A 150 -7.48 -1.34 20.35
C ASP A 150 -6.98 -0.26 19.38
N ASP A 151 -5.68 0.06 19.40
CA ASP A 151 -5.04 1.05 18.52
C ASP A 151 -4.12 0.47 17.44
N PHE A 152 -3.89 -0.85 17.41
CA PHE A 152 -3.00 -1.46 16.41
C PHE A 152 -3.68 -1.47 15.04
N ASP A 153 -3.36 -0.47 14.23
CA ASP A 153 -3.90 -0.32 12.89
C ASP A 153 -2.77 -0.44 11.87
N LEU A 154 -2.63 -1.63 11.27
CA LEU A 154 -1.72 -1.89 10.15
C LEU A 154 -1.85 -0.87 9.01
N ASP A 155 -3.04 -0.29 8.82
CA ASP A 155 -3.29 0.73 7.81
C ASP A 155 -2.73 2.10 8.19
N LYS A 156 -2.54 2.38 9.49
CA LYS A 156 -1.78 3.56 9.96
C LYS A 156 -0.28 3.38 9.78
N LEU A 157 0.24 2.15 9.71
CA LEU A 157 1.69 1.90 9.68
C LEU A 157 2.26 1.86 8.26
N GLY A 158 1.46 1.43 7.28
CA GLY A 158 1.88 1.32 5.89
C GLY A 158 1.87 2.68 5.17
N ILE A 159 2.88 2.93 4.33
CA ILE A 159 2.85 4.09 3.42
C ILE A 159 1.90 3.76 2.25
N ASP A 160 0.60 3.80 2.52
CA ASP A 160 -0.47 3.58 1.52
C ASP A 160 -1.08 4.90 1.01
N CYS A 161 -0.29 5.98 1.08
CA CYS A 161 -0.78 7.35 0.90
C CYS A 161 -1.28 7.68 -0.52
N LEU A 162 -1.21 6.75 -1.48
CA LEU A 162 -1.45 7.00 -2.90
C LEU A 162 -2.35 5.97 -3.60
N SER A 163 -2.81 4.91 -2.92
CA SER A 163 -3.57 3.83 -3.56
C SER A 163 -4.87 4.24 -4.23
N ARG A 164 -5.42 5.39 -3.87
CA ARG A 164 -6.64 5.90 -4.49
C ARG A 164 -6.41 6.49 -5.89
N TYR A 165 -5.18 6.80 -6.29
CA TYR A 165 -4.92 7.62 -7.49
C TYR A 165 -3.69 7.21 -8.31
N TYR A 166 -3.14 6.00 -8.13
CA TYR A 166 -1.93 5.60 -8.88
C TYR A 166 -2.11 5.68 -10.39
N GLY A 167 -3.24 5.19 -10.91
CA GLY A 167 -3.56 5.26 -12.34
C GLY A 167 -3.64 6.70 -12.83
N TRP A 168 -4.29 7.56 -12.05
CA TRP A 168 -4.38 8.98 -12.35
C TRP A 168 -3.01 9.69 -12.33
N TYR A 169 -2.19 9.43 -11.33
CA TYR A 169 -0.88 10.07 -11.20
C TYR A 169 0.11 9.61 -12.27
N ASP A 170 0.11 8.32 -12.59
CA ASP A 170 0.89 7.75 -13.70
C ASP A 170 0.47 8.41 -15.03
N PHE A 171 -0.84 8.53 -15.29
CA PHE A 171 -1.38 9.25 -16.44
C PHE A 171 -0.96 10.73 -16.47
N CYS A 172 -1.00 11.43 -15.34
CA CYS A 172 -0.59 12.83 -15.25
C CYS A 172 0.90 13.02 -15.58
N ILE A 173 1.75 12.11 -15.12
CA ILE A 173 3.20 12.15 -15.38
C ILE A 173 3.46 11.89 -16.88
N TYR A 174 2.87 10.85 -17.45
CA TYR A 174 3.25 10.39 -18.78
C TYR A 174 2.44 10.98 -19.93
N GLU A 175 1.16 11.28 -19.74
CA GLU A 175 0.29 11.81 -20.82
C GLU A 175 0.09 13.32 -20.75
N ILE A 176 0.05 13.87 -19.53
CA ILE A 176 -0.12 15.32 -19.33
C ILE A 176 1.23 16.04 -19.24
N LYS A 177 2.31 15.30 -18.90
CA LYS A 177 3.68 15.79 -18.72
C LYS A 177 3.82 16.77 -17.55
N ILE A 178 3.17 16.47 -16.44
CA ILE A 178 3.32 17.25 -15.20
C ILE A 178 4.71 17.00 -14.61
N GLU A 179 5.40 18.06 -14.18
CA GLU A 179 6.73 18.01 -13.57
C GLU A 179 6.69 17.88 -12.03
N ASN A 180 7.88 17.85 -11.39
CA ASN A 180 8.05 17.82 -9.93
C ASN A 180 7.35 16.63 -9.26
N TYR A 181 7.52 15.45 -9.87
CA TYR A 181 6.83 14.22 -9.48
C TYR A 181 7.74 13.20 -8.79
N SER A 182 8.99 13.53 -8.44
CA SER A 182 9.99 12.56 -7.93
C SER A 182 9.44 11.66 -6.83
N ILE A 183 8.74 12.27 -5.87
CA ILE A 183 8.15 11.57 -4.74
C ILE A 183 6.95 10.68 -5.13
N VAL A 184 6.12 11.17 -6.06
CA VAL A 184 4.98 10.41 -6.61
C VAL A 184 5.49 9.24 -7.42
N LYS A 185 6.53 9.45 -8.23
CA LYS A 185 7.17 8.42 -9.05
C LYS A 185 7.83 7.34 -8.21
N PHE A 186 8.53 7.70 -7.13
CA PHE A 186 9.00 6.72 -6.15
C PHE A 186 7.85 5.81 -5.69
N CYS A 187 6.73 6.42 -5.30
CA CYS A 187 5.61 5.64 -4.80
C CYS A 187 4.95 4.77 -5.90
N LEU A 188 4.89 5.25 -7.14
CA LEU A 188 4.45 4.43 -8.26
C LEU A 188 5.41 3.25 -8.50
N ASP A 189 6.72 3.49 -8.42
CA ASP A 189 7.71 2.46 -8.71
C ASP A 189 7.78 1.39 -7.63
N ILE A 190 7.73 1.78 -6.36
CA ILE A 190 7.74 0.80 -5.27
C ILE A 190 6.47 -0.07 -5.29
N HIS A 191 5.30 0.50 -5.62
CA HIS A 191 4.05 -0.28 -5.69
C HIS A 191 3.97 -1.21 -6.92
N LYS A 192 4.75 -0.94 -7.97
CA LYS A 192 4.95 -1.93 -9.05
C LYS A 192 5.71 -3.17 -8.58
N GLN A 193 6.52 -3.04 -7.52
CA GLN A 193 7.43 -4.09 -7.07
C GLN A 193 7.01 -4.78 -5.78
N CYS A 194 6.31 -4.09 -4.88
CA CYS A 194 5.76 -4.66 -3.65
C CYS A 194 4.39 -4.07 -3.32
N ASP A 195 3.54 -4.82 -2.64
CA ASP A 195 2.19 -4.37 -2.27
C ASP A 195 2.22 -3.31 -1.16
N ARG A 196 3.06 -3.52 -0.14
CA ARG A 196 3.22 -2.57 0.98
C ARG A 196 4.64 -2.58 1.55
N PHE A 197 5.03 -1.41 2.06
CA PHE A 197 6.26 -1.22 2.82
C PHE A 197 6.02 -0.27 4.00
N PHE A 198 6.86 -0.42 5.02
CA PHE A 198 6.81 0.32 6.27
C PHE A 198 8.19 0.90 6.50
N ALA A 199 8.29 2.23 6.40
CA ALA A 199 9.58 2.90 6.44
C ALA A 199 9.83 3.55 7.81
N PHE A 200 11.04 3.37 8.31
CA PHE A 200 11.55 3.86 9.59
C PHE A 200 12.89 4.56 9.37
N PRO A 201 13.34 5.45 10.27
CA PRO A 201 14.59 6.20 10.07
C PRO A 201 15.82 5.34 9.72
N ASP A 202 15.91 4.12 10.23
CA ASP A 202 17.05 3.21 10.08
C ASP A 202 16.70 1.88 9.39
N SER A 203 15.42 1.65 9.08
CA SER A 203 14.96 0.35 8.61
C SER A 203 13.72 0.43 7.72
N CYS A 204 13.57 -0.50 6.80
CA CYS A 204 12.39 -0.60 5.94
C CYS A 204 11.87 -2.04 5.95
N LEU A 205 10.62 -2.23 6.33
CA LEU A 205 9.98 -3.54 6.38
C LEU A 205 9.11 -3.71 5.13
N VAL A 206 9.25 -4.84 4.45
CA VAL A 206 8.50 -5.17 3.23
C VAL A 206 7.96 -6.59 3.38
N HIS A 207 6.70 -6.81 3.02
CA HIS A 207 6.19 -8.18 2.88
C HIS A 207 6.02 -8.56 1.41
N ASN A 208 6.12 -9.85 1.13
CA ASN A 208 5.87 -10.41 -0.20
C ASN A 208 4.38 -10.29 -0.57
N ARG A 209 4.09 -10.48 -1.85
CA ARG A 209 2.72 -10.59 -2.37
C ARG A 209 2.12 -11.95 -2.01
N PRO A 210 0.78 -12.06 -1.94
CA PRO A 210 0.14 -13.37 -1.84
C PRO A 210 0.42 -14.21 -3.09
N GLN A 211 0.43 -15.53 -2.94
CA GLN A 211 0.49 -16.49 -4.05
C GLN A 211 -0.85 -16.62 -4.77
N GLN A 212 -1.95 -16.25 -4.11
CA GLN A 212 -3.30 -16.38 -4.65
C GLN A 212 -4.19 -15.27 -4.10
N ILE A 213 -5.03 -14.73 -4.97
CA ILE A 213 -6.18 -13.88 -4.63
C ILE A 213 -7.35 -14.32 -5.52
N LEU A 214 -8.49 -14.68 -4.93
CA LEU A 214 -9.67 -15.17 -5.63
C LEU A 214 -10.88 -14.27 -5.41
N PHE A 215 -11.67 -14.10 -6.48
CA PHE A 215 -12.85 -13.25 -6.48
C PHE A 215 -14.06 -14.00 -7.06
N ASP A 216 -15.27 -13.62 -6.64
CA ASP A 216 -16.52 -14.01 -7.29
C ASP A 216 -16.78 -13.21 -8.57
N GLU A 217 -17.88 -13.51 -9.27
CA GLU A 217 -18.30 -12.81 -10.50
C GLU A 217 -18.60 -11.32 -10.26
N GLN A 218 -18.93 -10.94 -9.03
CA GLN A 218 -19.16 -9.54 -8.63
C GLN A 218 -17.84 -8.84 -8.24
N GLY A 219 -16.72 -9.56 -8.22
CA GLY A 219 -15.40 -9.04 -7.90
C GLY A 219 -15.13 -8.88 -6.41
N ASN A 220 -15.88 -9.58 -5.55
CA ASN A 220 -15.62 -9.65 -4.11
C ASN A 220 -14.72 -10.84 -3.78
N LEU A 221 -13.89 -10.75 -2.75
CA LEU A 221 -13.07 -11.87 -2.29
C LEU A 221 -13.94 -13.09 -1.95
N HIS A 222 -13.69 -14.22 -2.61
CA HIS A 222 -14.51 -15.42 -2.46
C HIS A 222 -13.78 -16.70 -2.91
N ALA A 223 -13.97 -17.79 -2.16
CA ALA A 223 -13.64 -19.16 -2.55
C ALA A 223 -14.44 -20.18 -1.70
N GLU A 224 -14.88 -21.30 -2.29
CA GLU A 224 -15.78 -22.26 -1.62
C GLU A 224 -15.06 -23.36 -0.81
N ASP A 225 -13.85 -23.80 -1.19
CA ASP A 225 -13.14 -24.92 -0.53
C ASP A 225 -11.65 -24.66 -0.27
N LYS A 226 -11.23 -23.40 -0.38
CA LYS A 226 -9.84 -22.98 -0.26
C LYS A 226 -9.76 -21.53 0.19
N PRO A 227 -8.63 -21.05 0.70
CA PRO A 227 -8.52 -19.66 1.08
C PRO A 227 -8.66 -18.74 -0.15
N ALA A 228 -9.37 -17.63 0.02
CA ALA A 228 -9.47 -16.57 -0.98
C ALA A 228 -8.13 -15.84 -1.16
N ILE A 229 -7.32 -15.72 -0.10
CA ILE A 229 -5.95 -15.19 -0.15
C ILE A 229 -4.98 -16.17 0.51
N GLN A 230 -3.86 -16.47 -0.13
CA GLN A 230 -2.82 -17.37 0.39
C GLN A 230 -1.42 -16.74 0.27
N TYR A 231 -0.61 -16.80 1.32
CA TYR A 231 0.80 -16.40 1.34
C TYR A 231 1.73 -17.62 1.44
N ASN A 232 3.02 -17.41 1.12
CA ASN A 232 4.07 -18.44 1.08
C ASN A 232 4.29 -19.16 2.42
N ASP A 233 4.10 -18.45 3.54
CA ASP A 233 4.36 -18.94 4.89
C ASP A 233 3.15 -19.67 5.52
N GLY A 234 2.10 -19.91 4.72
CA GLY A 234 0.87 -20.55 5.18
C GLY A 234 -0.18 -19.58 5.70
N PHE A 235 0.14 -18.30 5.93
CA PHE A 235 -0.86 -17.31 6.30
C PHE A 235 -1.90 -17.16 5.18
N CYS A 236 -3.18 -17.20 5.54
CA CYS A 236 -4.26 -17.22 4.57
C CYS A 236 -5.53 -16.56 5.11
N ILE A 237 -6.44 -16.21 4.19
CA ILE A 237 -7.77 -15.69 4.49
C ILE A 237 -8.79 -16.51 3.72
N TYR A 238 -9.76 -17.07 4.44
CA TYR A 238 -10.97 -17.61 3.87
C TYR A 238 -12.03 -16.51 3.79
N ALA A 239 -12.66 -16.37 2.63
CA ALA A 239 -13.72 -15.39 2.41
C ALA A 239 -14.80 -15.96 1.49
N SER A 240 -16.04 -15.54 1.71
CA SER A 240 -17.19 -15.82 0.84
C SER A 240 -17.95 -14.52 0.59
N HIS A 241 -18.10 -14.15 -0.68
CA HIS A 241 -18.83 -12.96 -1.13
C HIS A 241 -18.38 -11.67 -0.44
N GLY A 242 -17.06 -11.52 -0.25
CA GLY A 242 -16.44 -10.36 0.36
C GLY A 242 -16.47 -10.36 1.90
N VAL A 243 -16.96 -11.41 2.52
CA VAL A 243 -17.04 -11.56 3.97
C VAL A 243 -16.08 -12.64 4.43
N ARG A 244 -15.35 -12.38 5.52
CA ARG A 244 -14.46 -13.38 6.10
C ARG A 244 -15.25 -14.55 6.64
N ILE A 245 -14.76 -15.77 6.42
CA ILE A 245 -15.29 -16.97 7.07
C ILE A 245 -14.19 -17.63 7.92
N PRO A 246 -14.55 -18.42 8.96
CA PRO A 246 -13.59 -19.21 9.70
C PRO A 246 -12.92 -20.25 8.79
N GLN A 247 -11.67 -20.58 9.07
CA GLN A 247 -11.09 -21.83 8.59
C GLN A 247 -11.79 -22.97 9.34
N GLU A 248 -12.52 -23.82 8.62
CA GLU A 248 -13.04 -25.06 9.19
C GLU A 248 -11.84 -26.00 9.43
N TYR A 249 -11.74 -26.54 10.65
CA TYR A 249 -10.71 -27.48 11.10
C TYR A 249 -11.22 -28.92 11.02
#